data_AF-A0A9X5XAM1-F1
#
_entry.id   AF-A0A9X5XAM1-F1
#
_cell.length_a   1.000
_cell.length_b   1.000
_cell.length_c   1.000
_cell.angle_alpha   90.00
_cell.angle_beta   90.00
_cell.angle_gamma   90.00
#
_symmetry.space_group_name_H-M   'P 1'
#
loop_
_entity.id
_entity.type
_entity.pdbx_description
1 polymer ?
#
loop_
_entity_poly.entity_id
_entity_poly.type
_entity_poly.pdbx_seq_one_letter_code
_entity_poly.pdbx_strand_id
1 'polypeptide(L)'
;MDGEAVSYGPGIDPERLAVCLSVLDELDKIEVDHPDAIAVRRATAGIYRTVKQRRRQERRAAKTAHDKAVTESTATGSAQRIDDETEGILPSSVTDAGEIAGILQRPRSCYICKKRYVEVDYFYHQLCQDCAAENRARRDARADLTGKRALLTGGRA
;
A
#
# COMPACT_ATOMS: atom_id res chain seq x y z
N MET A 1 7.25 26.00 9.73
CA MET A 1 7.29 24.62 9.18
C MET A 1 8.69 24.13 9.43
N ASP A 2 8.90 23.67 10.65
CA ASP A 2 10.21 23.27 11.14
C ASP A 2 10.60 21.96 10.46
N GLY A 3 11.62 22.03 9.61
CA GLY A 3 12.19 20.86 8.96
C GLY A 3 12.79 19.96 10.01
N GLU A 4 12.07 18.90 10.36
CA GLU A 4 12.53 17.87 11.29
C GLU A 4 13.91 17.37 10.83
N ALA A 5 14.94 17.68 11.62
CA ALA A 5 16.32 17.34 11.29
C ALA A 5 16.44 15.82 11.28
N VAL A 6 16.58 15.24 10.09
CA VAL A 6 16.75 13.79 9.92
C VAL A 6 18.05 13.37 10.60
N SER A 7 17.94 12.60 11.69
CA SER A 7 19.10 12.00 12.35
C SER A 7 19.53 10.75 11.58
N TYR A 8 20.71 10.79 10.97
CA TYR A 8 21.23 9.73 10.11
C TYR A 8 21.93 8.58 10.86
N GLY A 9 21.97 8.63 12.20
CA GLY A 9 22.69 7.66 13.03
C GLY A 9 24.22 7.85 13.01
N PRO A 10 24.98 6.93 13.65
CA PRO A 10 26.43 7.00 13.65
C PRO A 10 27.00 6.78 12.25
N GLY A 11 27.85 7.71 11.80
CA GLY A 11 28.56 7.63 10.53
C GLY A 11 29.71 6.61 10.55
N ILE A 12 30.40 6.49 9.42
CA ILE A 12 31.66 5.73 9.33
C ILE A 12 32.75 6.54 10.04
N ASP A 13 33.65 5.86 10.75
CA ASP A 13 34.85 6.46 11.32
C ASP A 13 35.61 7.32 10.28
N PRO A 14 35.99 8.58 10.58
CA PRO A 14 36.56 9.49 9.59
C PRO A 14 37.87 9.01 8.97
N GLU A 15 38.75 8.35 9.74
CA GLU A 15 40.02 7.84 9.22
C GLU A 15 39.77 6.69 8.24
N ARG A 16 38.85 5.79 8.58
CA ARG A 16 38.44 4.71 7.67
C ARG A 16 37.77 5.22 6.41
N LEU A 17 36.96 6.28 6.51
CA LEU A 17 36.34 6.91 5.35
C LEU A 17 37.41 7.53 4.44
N ALA A 18 38.39 8.24 5.01
CA ALA A 18 39.50 8.81 4.25
C ALA A 18 40.30 7.74 3.49
N VAL A 19 40.63 6.61 4.14
CA VAL A 19 41.29 5.46 3.49
C VAL A 19 40.42 4.87 2.38
N CYS A 20 39.11 4.73 2.59
CA CYS A 20 38.23 4.22 1.54
C CYS A 20 38.20 5.13 0.31
N LEU A 21 38.16 6.45 0.51
CA LEU A 21 38.16 7.42 -0.59
C LEU A 21 39.51 7.44 -1.32
N SER A 22 40.63 7.35 -0.60
CA SER A 22 41.96 7.28 -1.24
C SER A 22 42.12 6.04 -2.11
N VAL A 23 41.61 4.88 -1.68
CA VAL A 23 41.60 3.65 -2.49
C VAL A 23 40.75 3.83 -3.76
N LEU A 24 39.62 4.52 -3.67
CA LEU A 24 38.80 4.84 -4.85
C LEU A 24 39.53 5.76 -5.85
N ASP A 25 40.29 6.75 -5.35
CA ASP A 25 41.11 7.62 -6.20
C ASP A 25 42.30 6.88 -6.85
N GLU A 26 42.86 5.86 -6.19
CA GLU A 26 43.89 5.00 -6.77
C GLU A 26 43.34 4.10 -7.87
N LEU A 27 42.12 3.59 -7.69
CA LEU A 27 41.44 2.74 -8.67
C LEU A 27 41.20 3.42 -10.02
N ASP A 28 41.00 4.74 -10.02
CA ASP A 28 40.84 5.52 -11.25
C ASP A 28 42.13 5.62 -12.07
N LYS A 29 43.29 5.26 -11.50
CA LYS A 29 44.61 5.34 -12.14
C LYS A 29 45.11 3.99 -12.67
N ILE A 30 44.51 2.88 -12.23
CA ILE A 30 44.93 1.54 -12.67
C ILE A 30 44.16 1.09 -13.90
N GLU A 31 44.69 0.08 -14.59
CA GLU A 31 44.03 -0.48 -15.78
C GLU A 31 42.64 -1.05 -15.46
N VAL A 32 41.70 -0.85 -16.40
CA VAL A 32 40.29 -1.23 -16.23
C VAL A 32 40.10 -2.73 -16.01
N ASP A 33 40.98 -3.57 -16.56
CA ASP A 33 40.91 -5.02 -16.43
C ASP A 33 41.76 -5.59 -15.28
N HIS A 34 42.37 -4.72 -14.46
CA HIS A 34 43.09 -5.15 -13.27
C HIS A 34 42.15 -5.89 -12.29
N PRO A 35 42.56 -7.02 -11.68
CA PRO A 35 41.72 -7.80 -10.77
C PRO A 35 41.13 -6.96 -9.63
N ASP A 36 41.89 -6.03 -9.06
CA ASP A 36 41.42 -5.14 -7.99
C ASP A 36 40.37 -4.11 -8.49
N ALA A 37 40.54 -3.60 -9.71
CA ALA A 37 39.55 -2.72 -10.34
C ALA A 37 38.21 -3.44 -10.55
N ILE A 38 38.26 -4.70 -10.97
CA ILE A 38 37.08 -5.54 -11.13
C ILE A 38 36.44 -5.86 -9.78
N ALA A 39 37.24 -6.20 -8.76
CA ALA A 39 36.76 -6.52 -7.42
C ALA A 39 35.98 -5.35 -6.81
N VAL A 40 36.55 -4.14 -6.83
CA VAL A 40 35.91 -2.96 -6.26
C VAL A 40 34.69 -2.53 -7.09
N ARG A 41 34.75 -2.57 -8.42
CA ARG A 41 33.59 -2.26 -9.28
C ARG A 41 32.41 -3.18 -9.02
N ARG A 42 32.65 -4.47 -8.78
CA ARG A 42 31.59 -5.43 -8.41
C ARG A 42 31.00 -5.08 -7.05
N ALA A 43 31.83 -4.72 -6.07
CA ALA A 43 31.38 -4.31 -4.74
C ALA A 43 30.53 -3.02 -4.80
N THR A 44 31.00 -1.97 -5.47
CA THR A 44 30.27 -0.70 -5.59
C THR A 44 28.98 -0.85 -6.40
N ALA A 45 28.97 -1.67 -7.45
CA ALA A 45 27.76 -2.01 -8.20
C ALA A 45 26.71 -2.74 -7.33
N GLY A 46 27.15 -3.55 -6.37
CA GLY A 46 26.27 -4.19 -5.37
C GLY A 46 25.65 -3.15 -4.43
N ILE A 47 26.45 -2.22 -3.92
CA ILE A 47 25.99 -1.11 -3.06
C ILE A 47 24.95 -0.26 -3.79
N TYR A 48 25.26 0.20 -5.00
CA TYR A 48 24.36 1.04 -5.80
C TYR A 48 23.02 0.34 -6.07
N ARG A 49 23.05 -0.94 -6.48
CA ARG A 49 21.83 -1.73 -6.70
C ARG A 49 21.00 -1.86 -5.43
N THR A 50 21.65 -2.12 -4.30
CA THR A 50 20.99 -2.25 -2.99
C THR A 50 20.32 -0.94 -2.58
N VAL A 51 21.01 0.20 -2.68
CA VAL A 51 20.44 1.52 -2.37
C VAL A 51 19.24 1.84 -3.28
N LYS A 52 19.37 1.58 -4.58
CA LYS A 52 18.26 1.76 -5.54
C LYS A 52 17.05 0.89 -5.18
N GLN A 53 17.29 -0.36 -4.79
CA GLN A 53 16.23 -1.28 -4.37
C GLN A 53 15.56 -0.84 -3.07
N ARG A 54 16.33 -0.48 -2.04
CA ARG A 54 15.81 0.02 -0.75
C ARG A 54 14.94 1.25 -0.94
N ARG A 55 15.43 2.27 -1.66
CA ARG A 55 14.64 3.48 -1.98
C ARG A 55 13.35 3.17 -2.73
N ARG A 56 13.36 2.19 -3.64
CA ARG A 56 12.15 1.75 -4.35
C ARG A 56 11.18 1.04 -3.41
N GLN A 57 11.67 0.21 -2.51
CA GLN A 57 10.87 -0.50 -1.52
C GLN A 57 10.23 0.48 -0.53
N GLU A 58 11.00 1.43 0.02
CA GLU A 58 10.51 2.48 0.92
C GLU A 58 9.37 3.29 0.27
N ARG A 59 9.59 3.77 -0.97
CA ARG A 59 8.55 4.50 -1.71
C ARG A 59 7.29 3.65 -1.89
N ARG A 60 7.43 2.36 -2.23
CA ARG A 60 6.30 1.43 -2.41
C ARG A 60 5.59 1.12 -1.08
N ALA A 61 6.34 0.99 -0.01
CA ALA A 61 5.82 0.74 1.33
C ALA A 61 4.98 1.94 1.79
N ALA A 62 5.46 3.17 1.60
CA ALA A 62 4.69 4.38 1.88
C ALA A 62 3.36 4.42 1.12
N LYS A 63 3.36 4.15 -0.20
CA LYS A 63 2.11 4.08 -0.99
C LYS A 63 1.17 2.99 -0.49
N THR A 64 1.72 1.84 -0.10
CA THR A 64 0.94 0.69 0.36
C THR A 64 0.34 0.94 1.73
N ALA A 65 1.08 1.56 2.65
CA ALA A 65 0.58 1.96 3.95
C ALA A 65 -0.57 2.98 3.79
N HIS A 66 -0.40 3.97 2.91
CA HIS A 66 -1.46 4.94 2.61
C HIS A 66 -2.72 4.27 2.03
N ASP A 67 -2.60 3.49 0.96
CA ASP A 67 -3.75 2.83 0.32
C ASP A 67 -4.45 1.85 1.29
N LYS A 68 -3.67 1.22 2.19
CA LYS A 68 -4.18 0.33 3.24
C LYS A 68 -4.99 1.13 4.27
N ALA A 69 -4.48 2.26 4.75
CA ALA A 69 -5.21 3.11 5.70
C ALA A 69 -6.55 3.59 5.15
N VAL A 70 -6.59 4.01 3.88
CA VAL A 70 -7.85 4.37 3.19
C VAL A 70 -8.79 3.16 3.15
N THR A 71 -8.29 1.97 2.80
CA THR A 71 -9.11 0.75 2.73
C THR A 71 -9.67 0.34 4.10
N GLU A 72 -8.86 0.42 5.15
CA GLU A 72 -9.27 0.04 6.52
C GLU A 72 -10.29 1.03 7.12
N SER A 73 -10.38 2.25 6.60
CA SER A 73 -11.40 3.21 7.03
C SER A 73 -12.80 2.93 6.47
N THR A 74 -12.93 2.05 5.46
CA THR A 74 -14.23 1.69 4.88
C THR A 74 -14.92 0.56 5.65
N ALA A 75 -16.24 0.50 5.62
CA ALA A 75 -17.00 -0.55 6.33
C ALA A 75 -16.62 -1.97 5.91
N THR A 76 -16.51 -2.22 4.60
CA THR A 76 -16.18 -3.56 4.07
C THR A 76 -14.69 -3.90 4.07
N GLY A 77 -13.81 -2.89 4.24
CA GLY A 77 -12.35 -3.02 4.18
C GLY A 77 -11.67 -2.92 5.54
N SER A 78 -12.43 -2.62 6.59
CA SER A 78 -11.96 -2.55 7.97
C SER A 78 -11.30 -3.85 8.42
N ALA A 79 -10.15 -3.72 9.09
CA ALA A 79 -9.45 -4.86 9.70
C ALA A 79 -10.24 -5.44 10.89
N GLN A 80 -11.14 -4.65 11.48
CA GLN A 80 -12.02 -5.04 12.57
C GLN A 80 -13.37 -5.54 12.06
N ARG A 81 -13.54 -5.72 10.75
CA ARG A 81 -14.76 -6.28 10.17
C ARG A 81 -14.96 -7.71 10.71
N ILE A 82 -15.92 -7.83 11.63
CA ILE A 82 -16.49 -9.11 12.06
C ILE A 82 -17.73 -9.30 11.22
N ASP A 83 -17.67 -10.32 10.40
CA ASP A 83 -18.61 -10.58 9.33
C ASP A 83 -19.57 -11.68 9.86
N ASP A 84 -20.22 -11.34 10.97
CA ASP A 84 -21.17 -12.22 11.68
C ASP A 84 -22.58 -11.64 11.56
N GLU A 85 -23.18 -11.89 10.39
CA GLU A 85 -24.54 -11.47 10.07
C GLU A 85 -25.59 -12.20 10.93
N THR A 86 -25.22 -13.30 11.60
CA THR A 86 -26.10 -14.11 12.47
C THR A 86 -26.42 -13.41 13.79
N GLU A 87 -25.46 -12.65 14.34
CA GLU A 87 -25.65 -11.81 15.53
C GLU A 87 -26.18 -10.40 15.18
N GLY A 88 -26.45 -10.12 13.90
CA GLY A 88 -26.99 -8.84 13.44
C GLY A 88 -25.99 -7.67 13.49
N ILE A 89 -24.68 -7.96 13.60
CA ILE A 89 -23.63 -6.94 13.61
C ILE A 89 -23.40 -6.46 12.17
N LEU A 90 -23.85 -5.24 11.88
CA LEU A 90 -23.64 -4.64 10.57
C LEU A 90 -22.22 -4.06 10.45
N PRO A 91 -21.60 -4.13 9.26
CA PRO A 91 -20.34 -3.45 9.01
C PRO A 91 -20.47 -1.95 9.26
N SER A 92 -19.61 -1.40 10.11
CA SER A 92 -19.50 0.03 10.37
C SER A 92 -18.23 0.60 9.74
N SER A 93 -18.34 1.78 9.14
CA SER A 93 -17.22 2.54 8.62
C SER A 93 -16.73 3.55 9.65
N VAL A 94 -15.44 3.88 9.59
CA VAL A 94 -14.91 5.05 10.32
C VAL A 94 -15.27 6.34 9.58
N THR A 95 -15.44 6.26 8.26
CA THR A 95 -15.88 7.37 7.41
C THR A 95 -17.41 7.50 7.42
N ASP A 96 -17.92 8.72 7.45
CA ASP A 96 -19.36 9.00 7.46
C ASP A 96 -20.04 8.63 6.13
N ALA A 97 -21.34 8.36 6.23
CA ALA A 97 -22.14 7.98 5.07
C ALA A 97 -22.22 9.10 4.03
N GLY A 98 -21.94 8.77 2.78
CA GLY A 98 -21.96 9.72 1.66
C GLY A 98 -20.63 10.44 1.41
N GLU A 99 -19.63 10.24 2.28
CA GLU A 99 -18.28 10.74 2.06
C GLU A 99 -17.39 9.70 1.35
N ILE A 100 -16.23 10.17 0.90
CA ILE A 100 -15.16 9.29 0.43
C ILE A 100 -14.21 8.98 1.58
N ALA A 101 -13.82 7.71 1.70
CA ALA A 101 -12.84 7.25 2.68
C ALA A 101 -11.43 7.78 2.41
N GLY A 102 -11.16 8.19 1.17
CA GLY A 102 -9.91 8.80 0.76
C GLY A 102 -9.58 8.55 -0.71
N ILE A 103 -8.40 8.98 -1.12
CA ILE A 103 -7.90 8.88 -2.49
C ILE A 103 -6.69 7.95 -2.53
N LEU A 104 -6.77 6.87 -3.29
CA LEU A 104 -5.66 5.93 -3.47
C LEU A 104 -4.53 6.54 -4.29
N GLN A 105 -3.30 6.25 -3.90
CA GLN A 105 -2.11 6.62 -4.67
C GLN A 105 -1.90 5.70 -5.87
N ARG A 106 -2.56 4.55 -5.88
CA ARG A 106 -2.57 3.61 -7.01
C ARG A 106 -4.01 3.32 -7.40
N PRO A 107 -4.39 3.52 -8.68
CA PRO A 107 -5.73 3.20 -9.11
C PRO A 107 -6.02 1.71 -8.93
N ARG A 108 -7.25 1.41 -8.48
CA ARG A 108 -7.82 0.06 -8.40
C ARG A 108 -8.84 -0.14 -9.49
N SER A 109 -9.08 -1.38 -9.86
CA SER A 109 -10.14 -1.73 -10.82
C SER A 109 -11.40 -2.08 -10.04
N CYS A 110 -12.54 -1.50 -10.41
CA CYS A 110 -13.82 -1.82 -9.80
C CYS A 110 -14.11 -3.32 -9.95
N TYR A 111 -14.56 -3.98 -8.89
CA TYR A 111 -14.87 -5.40 -8.94
C TYR A 111 -16.00 -5.73 -9.93
N ILE A 112 -16.92 -4.79 -10.16
CA ILE A 112 -18.07 -4.93 -11.07
C ILE A 112 -17.72 -4.46 -12.48
N CYS A 113 -17.61 -3.15 -12.70
CA CYS A 113 -17.47 -2.58 -14.06
C CYS A 113 -16.03 -2.55 -14.58
N LYS A 114 -15.04 -2.94 -13.77
CA LYS A 114 -13.59 -2.96 -14.09
C LYS A 114 -12.97 -1.58 -14.38
N LYS A 115 -13.72 -0.48 -14.36
CA LYS A 115 -13.19 0.90 -14.46
C LYS A 115 -12.14 1.16 -13.39
N ARG A 116 -11.09 1.90 -13.75
CA ARG A 116 -10.06 2.35 -12.81
C ARG A 116 -10.58 3.52 -11.97
N TYR A 117 -10.42 3.45 -10.67
CA TYR A 117 -10.82 4.50 -9.72
C TYR A 117 -9.74 4.71 -8.65
N VAL A 118 -9.76 5.89 -8.03
CA VAL A 118 -8.89 6.27 -6.91
C VAL A 118 -9.69 6.75 -5.71
N GLU A 119 -10.86 7.37 -5.91
CA GLU A 119 -11.76 7.78 -4.84
C GLU A 119 -12.48 6.57 -4.26
N VAL A 120 -12.24 6.31 -2.98
CA VAL A 120 -12.79 5.15 -2.27
C VAL A 120 -14.05 5.53 -1.54
N ASP A 121 -15.10 4.76 -1.74
CA ASP A 121 -16.37 4.91 -1.06
C ASP A 121 -16.28 4.57 0.43
N TYR A 122 -17.03 5.26 1.30
CA TYR A 122 -17.04 5.01 2.74
C TYR A 122 -17.42 3.56 3.13
N PHE A 123 -18.22 2.87 2.30
CA PHE A 123 -18.67 1.51 2.56
C PHE A 123 -17.85 0.48 1.79
N TYR A 124 -17.74 0.63 0.45
CA TYR A 124 -17.16 -0.35 -0.47
C TYR A 124 -15.75 0.00 -0.96
N HIS A 125 -14.72 -0.63 -0.41
CA HIS A 125 -13.33 -0.43 -0.85
C HIS A 125 -12.96 -1.09 -2.19
N GLN A 126 -13.84 -1.89 -2.79
CA GLN A 126 -13.59 -2.62 -4.06
C GLN A 126 -14.42 -2.11 -5.24
N LEU A 127 -15.28 -1.12 -5.04
CA LEU A 127 -16.20 -0.60 -6.05
C LEU A 127 -15.87 0.87 -6.38
N CYS A 128 -16.16 1.30 -7.61
CA CYS A 128 -16.18 2.73 -7.91
C CYS A 128 -17.46 3.36 -7.32
N GLN A 129 -17.50 4.69 -7.20
CA GLN A 129 -18.61 5.43 -6.60
C GLN A 129 -19.98 5.02 -7.15
N ASP A 130 -20.14 4.98 -8.49
CA ASP A 130 -21.40 4.60 -9.13
C ASP A 130 -21.87 3.19 -8.75
N CYS A 131 -20.97 2.20 -8.81
CA CYS A 131 -21.28 0.83 -8.44
C CYS A 131 -21.54 0.68 -6.94
N ALA A 132 -20.83 1.45 -6.10
CA ALA A 132 -21.00 1.44 -4.65
C ALA A 132 -22.39 1.98 -4.26
N ALA A 133 -22.81 3.10 -4.85
CA ALA A 133 -24.13 3.68 -4.65
C ALA A 133 -25.25 2.71 -5.06
N GLU A 134 -25.14 2.11 -6.25
CA GLU A 134 -26.12 1.12 -6.75
C GLU A 134 -26.23 -0.11 -5.84
N ASN A 135 -25.10 -0.62 -5.33
CA ASN A 135 -25.11 -1.79 -4.44
C ASN A 135 -25.67 -1.45 -3.06
N ARG A 136 -25.38 -0.26 -2.51
CA ARG A 136 -25.98 0.20 -1.26
C ARG A 136 -27.50 0.33 -1.38
N ALA A 137 -27.99 0.91 -2.46
CA ALA A 137 -29.44 1.07 -2.69
C ALA A 137 -30.20 -0.26 -2.67
N ARG A 138 -29.53 -1.38 -3.02
CA ARG A 138 -30.11 -2.73 -3.01
C ARG A 138 -29.92 -3.47 -1.69
N ARG A 139 -29.08 -2.98 -0.77
CA ARG A 139 -28.75 -3.68 0.48
C ARG A 139 -29.95 -3.79 1.43
N ASP A 140 -30.81 -2.76 1.43
CA ASP A 140 -32.01 -2.71 2.25
C ASP A 140 -33.26 -3.25 1.55
N ALA A 141 -33.09 -3.89 0.38
CA ALA A 141 -34.20 -4.51 -0.34
C ALA A 141 -34.79 -5.66 0.49
N ARG A 142 -36.12 -5.63 0.70
CA ARG A 142 -36.85 -6.63 1.47
C ARG A 142 -37.82 -7.38 0.57
N ALA A 143 -38.04 -8.66 0.88
CA ALA A 143 -39.05 -9.48 0.27
C ALA A 143 -39.85 -10.20 1.37
N ASP A 144 -41.18 -10.16 1.27
CA ASP A 144 -42.03 -10.96 2.15
C ASP A 144 -41.96 -12.44 1.74
N LEU A 145 -41.47 -13.26 2.67
CA LEU A 145 -41.32 -14.70 2.52
C LEU A 145 -42.34 -15.47 3.36
N THR A 146 -43.40 -14.82 3.85
CA THR A 146 -44.47 -15.47 4.62
C THR A 146 -45.04 -16.65 3.85
N GLY A 147 -45.06 -17.82 4.50
CA GLY A 147 -45.51 -19.08 3.89
C GLY A 147 -44.56 -19.71 2.88
N LYS A 148 -43.34 -19.17 2.69
CA LYS A 148 -42.32 -19.69 1.76
C LYS A 148 -41.09 -20.21 2.53
N ARG A 149 -40.36 -21.12 1.91
CA ARG A 149 -39.04 -21.60 2.39
C ARG A 149 -37.96 -21.04 1.47
N ALA A 150 -37.07 -20.21 2.01
CA ALA A 150 -35.90 -19.72 1.28
C ALA A 150 -34.68 -20.59 1.60
N LEU A 151 -33.91 -20.92 0.56
CA LEU A 151 -32.60 -21.54 0.67
C LEU A 151 -31.55 -20.51 0.27
N LEU A 152 -30.75 -20.06 1.23
CA LEU A 152 -29.61 -19.19 0.98
C LEU A 152 -28.37 -20.07 0.75
N THR A 153 -27.70 -19.90 -0.39
CA THR A 153 -26.42 -20.56 -0.69
C THR A 153 -25.40 -19.51 -1.12
N GLY A 154 -24.13 -19.73 -0.77
CA GLY A 154 -23.03 -18.85 -1.21
C GLY A 154 -22.98 -17.47 -0.54
N GLY A 155 -23.64 -17.30 0.62
CA GLY A 155 -23.41 -16.14 1.48
C GLY A 155 -21.93 -16.07 1.88
N ARG A 156 -21.38 -14.87 1.88
CA ARG A 156 -20.08 -14.60 2.50
C ARG A 156 -20.44 -14.14 3.91
N ALA A 157 -20.23 -15.01 4.90
CA ALA A 157 -20.14 -14.59 6.29
C ALA A 157 -18.90 -13.72 6.36
#